data_AF-Q5BWX9-F1
#
_entry.id   AF-Q5BWX9-F1
#
_cell.length_a   1.000
_cell.length_b   1.000
_cell.length_c   1.000
_cell.angle_alpha   90.00
_cell.angle_beta   90.00
_cell.angle_gamma   90.00
#
_symmetry.space_group_name_H-M   'P 1'
#
loop_
_entity.id
_entity.type
_entity.pdbx_description
1 polymer ?
#
loop_
_entity_poly.entity_id
_entity_poly.type
_entity_poly.pdbx_seq_one_letter_code
_entity_poly.pdbx_strand_id
1 'polypeptide(L)'
;LSNYNDALTTALEALSISPGDPKALYRCAQAYEGKGMLKEALETARRLIRVDPKNKVAQNLIRSLESAITSYVAESESVLGKLNRMFDIIKENSSSSEQLEQAIVNLSTLIKENPRSASSLIWTNPSFSKIYAICQHSNHKLTIACHRLLAQLVENQPDWGLAVLHELTPQYFVNGIYSRNPEQSLERCRFLNALLESLTQLKAYHKAKEAAS
;
A
#
# COMPACT_ATOMS: atom_id res chain seq x y z
N LEU A 1 5.06 -19.32 10.22
CA LEU A 1 6.30 -18.79 10.81
C LEU A 1 7.40 -18.82 9.75
N SER A 2 7.52 -17.74 8.98
CA SER A 2 8.81 -17.30 8.45
C SER A 2 9.00 -15.91 9.04
N ASN A 3 9.59 -15.81 10.23
CA ASN A 3 9.79 -14.51 10.85
C ASN A 3 10.98 -13.84 10.15
N TYR A 4 10.72 -13.27 8.97
CA TYR A 4 11.74 -12.65 8.13
C TYR A 4 12.44 -11.49 8.84
N ASN A 5 11.79 -10.88 9.84
CA ASN A 5 12.38 -9.88 10.72
C ASN A 5 13.51 -10.49 11.56
N ASP A 6 13.25 -11.57 12.30
CA ASP A 6 14.26 -12.24 13.12
C ASP A 6 15.39 -12.83 12.26
N ALA A 7 15.03 -13.39 11.09
CA ALA A 7 16.01 -13.90 10.14
C ALA A 7 16.93 -12.80 9.62
N LEU A 8 16.38 -11.61 9.34
CA LEU A 8 17.15 -10.44 8.93
C LEU A 8 18.04 -9.95 10.07
N THR A 9 17.52 -9.81 11.29
CA THR A 9 18.29 -9.37 12.46
C THR A 9 19.47 -10.29 12.73
N THR A 10 19.21 -11.61 12.82
CA THR A 10 20.26 -12.62 13.03
C THR A 10 21.31 -12.59 11.92
N ALA A 11 20.89 -12.43 10.66
CA ALA A 11 21.82 -12.38 9.55
C ALA A 11 22.67 -11.11 9.56
N LEU A 12 22.10 -9.96 9.93
CA LEU A 12 22.82 -8.69 10.06
C LEU A 12 23.82 -8.73 11.22
N GLU A 13 23.46 -9.32 12.35
CA GLU A 13 24.39 -9.54 13.48
C GLU A 13 25.58 -10.42 13.05
N ALA A 14 25.32 -11.53 12.35
CA ALA A 14 26.39 -12.37 11.82
C ALA A 14 27.30 -11.61 10.84
N LEU A 15 26.74 -10.74 9.99
CA LEU A 15 27.49 -9.89 9.08
C LEU A 15 28.26 -8.76 9.79
N SER A 16 27.84 -8.35 10.98
CA SER A 16 28.59 -7.38 11.79
C SER A 16 29.89 -7.97 12.33
N ILE A 17 29.90 -9.28 12.62
CA ILE A 17 31.06 -10.03 13.10
C ILE A 17 31.93 -10.47 11.91
N SER A 18 31.30 -10.99 10.85
CA SER A 18 31.96 -11.45 9.63
C SER A 18 31.26 -10.89 8.38
N PRO A 19 31.69 -9.72 7.88
CA PRO A 19 31.05 -9.05 6.74
C PRO A 19 31.07 -9.85 5.44
N GLY A 20 31.92 -10.87 5.35
CA GLY A 20 32.09 -11.72 4.19
C GLY A 20 31.55 -13.14 4.37
N ASP A 21 30.83 -13.48 5.44
CA ASP A 21 30.30 -14.84 5.59
C ASP A 21 29.27 -15.16 4.47
N PRO A 22 29.56 -16.11 3.55
CA PRO A 22 28.65 -16.45 2.47
C PRO A 22 27.29 -16.96 2.96
N LYS A 23 27.25 -17.66 4.12
CA LYS A 23 26.00 -18.18 4.67
C LYS A 23 25.13 -17.06 5.25
N ALA A 24 25.74 -16.13 5.97
CA ALA A 24 25.03 -14.96 6.49
C ALA A 24 24.53 -14.05 5.36
N LEU A 25 25.35 -13.79 4.33
CA LEU A 25 24.94 -13.03 3.14
C LEU A 25 23.77 -13.68 2.41
N TYR A 26 23.79 -15.01 2.24
CA TYR A 26 22.69 -15.74 1.61
C TYR A 26 21.38 -15.63 2.41
N ARG A 27 21.44 -15.86 3.73
CA ARG A 27 20.26 -15.75 4.62
C ARG A 27 19.72 -14.32 4.66
N CYS A 28 20.60 -13.33 4.66
CA CYS A 28 20.22 -11.92 4.61
C CYS A 28 19.47 -11.58 3.32
N ALA A 29 19.98 -12.02 2.16
CA ALA A 29 19.32 -11.81 0.87
C ALA A 29 17.93 -12.47 0.81
N GLN A 30 17.80 -13.71 1.30
CA GLN A 30 16.51 -14.40 1.40
C GLN A 30 15.54 -13.71 2.37
N ALA A 31 16.03 -13.17 3.49
CA ALA A 31 15.21 -12.43 4.43
C ALA A 31 14.69 -11.13 3.81
N TYR A 32 15.54 -10.39 3.08
CA TYR A 32 15.10 -9.21 2.31
C TYR A 32 14.08 -9.57 1.23
N GLU A 33 14.30 -10.66 0.48
CA GLU A 33 13.36 -11.17 -0.52
C GLU A 33 11.99 -11.49 0.12
N GLY A 34 11.98 -12.22 1.23
CA GLY A 34 10.77 -12.55 1.98
C GLY A 34 10.03 -11.33 2.56
N LYS A 35 10.73 -10.20 2.75
CA LYS A 35 10.13 -8.91 3.15
C LYS A 35 9.66 -8.08 1.95
N GLY A 36 9.90 -8.52 0.72
CA GLY A 36 9.61 -7.77 -0.51
C GLY A 36 10.61 -6.64 -0.81
N MET A 37 11.73 -6.60 -0.08
CA MET A 37 12.81 -5.62 -0.26
C MET A 37 13.76 -6.11 -1.36
N LEU A 38 13.25 -6.17 -2.60
CA LEU A 38 13.92 -6.85 -3.72
C LEU A 38 15.26 -6.20 -4.11
N LYS A 39 15.39 -4.87 -3.95
CA LYS A 39 16.63 -4.14 -4.26
C LYS A 39 17.75 -4.50 -3.29
N GLU A 40 17.43 -4.49 -2.00
CA GLU A 40 18.33 -4.85 -0.90
C GLU A 40 18.71 -6.34 -0.97
N ALA A 41 17.75 -7.20 -1.34
CA ALA A 41 18.01 -8.61 -1.60
C ALA A 41 19.01 -8.80 -2.74
N LEU A 42 18.82 -8.09 -3.87
CA LEU A 42 19.69 -8.17 -5.03
C LEU A 42 21.10 -7.65 -4.72
N GLU A 43 21.22 -6.54 -4.01
CA GLU A 43 22.51 -5.98 -3.60
C GLU A 43 23.28 -6.95 -2.67
N THR A 44 22.57 -7.54 -1.71
CA THR A 44 23.15 -8.54 -0.80
C THR A 44 23.59 -9.80 -1.54
N ALA A 45 22.78 -10.29 -2.49
CA ALA A 45 23.14 -11.43 -3.33
C ALA A 45 24.33 -11.11 -4.26
N ARG A 46 24.47 -9.86 -4.75
CA ARG A 46 25.64 -9.40 -5.50
C ARG A 46 26.90 -9.37 -4.63
N ARG A 47 26.81 -8.98 -3.36
CA ARG A 47 27.91 -9.13 -2.38
C ARG A 47 28.31 -10.59 -2.22
N LEU A 48 27.35 -11.51 -2.11
CA LEU A 48 27.62 -12.95 -1.99
C LEU A 48 28.44 -13.48 -3.16
N ILE A 49 28.10 -13.12 -4.40
CA ILE A 49 28.87 -13.54 -5.58
C ILE A 49 30.29 -12.94 -5.60
N ARG A 50 30.50 -11.74 -5.06
CA ARG A 50 31.85 -11.16 -4.98
C ARG A 50 32.75 -11.95 -4.02
N VAL A 51 32.20 -12.49 -2.94
CA VAL A 51 32.94 -13.31 -1.96
C VAL A 51 33.14 -14.74 -2.47
N ASP A 52 32.09 -15.34 -3.04
CA ASP A 52 32.12 -16.70 -3.59
C ASP A 52 31.59 -16.72 -5.03
N PRO A 53 32.45 -16.43 -6.02
CA PRO A 53 32.03 -16.32 -7.43
C PRO A 53 31.50 -17.63 -8.03
N LYS A 54 31.87 -18.78 -7.46
CA LYS A 54 31.46 -20.11 -7.96
C LYS A 54 30.18 -20.62 -7.29
N ASN A 55 29.57 -19.81 -6.43
CA ASN A 55 28.34 -20.18 -5.72
C ASN A 55 27.14 -20.25 -6.67
N LYS A 56 26.78 -21.46 -7.11
CA LYS A 56 25.61 -21.68 -7.97
C LYS A 56 24.30 -21.24 -7.32
N VAL A 57 24.20 -21.35 -5.99
CA VAL A 57 23.00 -20.95 -5.24
C VAL A 57 22.83 -19.43 -5.31
N ALA A 58 23.91 -18.67 -5.11
CA ALA A 58 23.90 -17.21 -5.26
C ALA A 58 23.54 -16.77 -6.69
N GLN A 59 24.11 -17.43 -7.71
CA GLN A 59 23.80 -17.14 -9.13
C GLN A 59 22.32 -17.41 -9.47
N ASN A 60 21.73 -18.46 -8.89
CA ASN A 60 20.31 -18.75 -9.06
C ASN A 60 19.44 -17.73 -8.33
N LEU A 61 19.83 -17.33 -7.11
CA LEU A 61 19.12 -16.30 -6.34
C LEU A 61 19.10 -14.97 -7.10
N ILE A 62 20.23 -14.52 -7.65
CA ILE A 62 20.27 -13.29 -8.45
C ILE A 62 19.33 -13.38 -9.66
N ARG A 63 19.37 -14.48 -10.42
CA ARG A 63 18.47 -14.65 -11.58
C ARG A 63 17.00 -14.61 -11.18
N SER A 64 16.65 -15.25 -10.07
CA SER A 64 15.30 -15.20 -9.51
C SER A 64 14.90 -13.78 -9.13
N LEU A 65 15.78 -13.06 -8.41
CA LEU A 65 15.55 -11.67 -8.00
C LEU A 65 15.44 -10.72 -9.19
N GLU A 66 16.30 -10.85 -10.20
CA GLU A 66 16.24 -10.01 -11.42
C GLU A 66 14.95 -10.25 -12.21
N SER A 67 14.51 -11.51 -12.31
CA SER A 67 13.22 -11.86 -12.91
C SER A 67 12.05 -11.28 -12.10
N ALA A 68 12.08 -11.40 -10.77
CA ALA A 68 11.06 -10.84 -9.89
C ALA A 68 11.00 -9.31 -9.97
N ILE A 69 12.15 -8.62 -10.00
CA ILE A 69 12.24 -7.18 -10.17
C ILE A 69 11.68 -6.76 -11.53
N THR A 70 12.05 -7.46 -12.60
CA THR A 70 11.56 -7.15 -13.96
C THR A 70 10.04 -7.31 -14.04
N SER A 71 9.51 -8.41 -13.49
CA SER A 71 8.06 -8.63 -13.41
C SER A 71 7.36 -7.53 -12.60
N TYR A 72 7.93 -7.17 -11.45
CA TYR A 72 7.40 -6.13 -10.58
C TYR A 72 7.38 -4.76 -11.27
N VAL A 73 8.43 -4.42 -12.03
CA VAL A 73 8.50 -3.17 -12.80
C VAL A 73 7.43 -3.16 -13.90
N ALA A 74 7.32 -4.23 -14.69
CA ALA A 74 6.31 -4.32 -15.75
C ALA A 74 4.88 -4.24 -15.22
N GLU A 75 4.60 -4.89 -14.08
CA GLU A 75 3.31 -4.79 -13.40
C GLU A 75 3.05 -3.37 -12.89
N SER A 76 4.04 -2.74 -12.27
CA SER A 76 3.95 -1.37 -11.79
C SER A 76 3.67 -0.37 -12.92
N GLU A 77 4.32 -0.52 -14.08
CA GLU A 77 4.05 0.28 -15.28
C GLU A 77 2.62 0.09 -15.79
N SER A 78 2.12 -1.14 -15.78
CA SER A 78 0.73 -1.46 -16.17
C SER A 78 -0.28 -0.83 -15.20
N VAL A 79 -0.06 -0.94 -13.89
CA VAL A 79 -0.89 -0.32 -12.85
C VAL A 79 -0.89 1.20 -13.01
N LEU A 80 0.27 1.81 -13.23
CA LEU A 80 0.41 3.25 -13.42
C LEU A 80 -0.35 3.73 -14.68
N GLY A 81 -0.29 2.97 -15.77
CA GLY A 81 -1.06 3.26 -16.98
C GLY A 81 -2.58 3.21 -16.75
N LYS A 82 -3.08 2.21 -16.02
CA LYS A 82 -4.50 2.12 -15.65
C LYS A 82 -4.91 3.28 -14.74
N LEU A 83 -4.08 3.60 -13.75
CA LEU A 83 -4.30 4.67 -12.77
C LEU A 83 -4.38 6.03 -13.46
N ASN A 84 -3.45 6.34 -14.35
CA ASN A 84 -3.44 7.61 -15.08
C ASN A 84 -4.73 7.80 -15.88
N ARG A 85 -5.21 6.76 -16.58
CA ARG A 85 -6.50 6.82 -17.28
C ARG A 85 -7.68 7.13 -16.35
N MET A 86 -7.69 6.56 -15.13
CA MET A 86 -8.76 6.85 -14.17
C MET A 86 -8.66 8.28 -13.65
N PHE A 87 -7.45 8.78 -13.42
CA PHE A 87 -7.24 10.17 -13.01
C PHE A 87 -7.48 11.19 -14.12
N ASP A 88 -7.32 10.82 -15.40
CA ASP A 88 -7.72 11.67 -16.52
C ASP A 88 -9.23 11.91 -16.48
N ILE A 89 -10.04 10.88 -16.20
CA ILE A 89 -11.49 11.00 -16.02
C ILE A 89 -11.82 11.89 -14.80
N ILE A 90 -11.12 11.69 -13.68
CA ILE A 90 -11.31 12.51 -12.46
C ILE A 90 -10.90 13.97 -12.67
N LYS A 91 -9.91 14.22 -13.52
CA LYS A 91 -9.40 15.55 -13.81
C LYS A 91 -10.34 16.32 -14.75
N GLU A 92 -11.00 15.63 -15.67
CA GLU A 92 -11.85 16.21 -16.69
C GLU A 92 -13.16 16.77 -16.10
N ASN A 93 -13.43 18.06 -16.34
CA ASN A 93 -14.61 18.73 -15.77
C ASN A 93 -15.92 18.29 -16.45
N SER A 94 -15.84 17.69 -17.63
CA SER A 94 -16.99 17.22 -18.41
C SER A 94 -17.44 15.79 -18.07
N SER A 95 -16.72 15.08 -17.19
CA SER A 95 -17.04 13.71 -16.79
C SER A 95 -18.38 13.61 -16.06
N SER A 96 -19.22 12.65 -16.46
CA SER A 96 -20.48 12.36 -15.78
C SER A 96 -20.24 11.72 -14.40
N SER A 97 -21.24 11.79 -13.51
CA SER A 97 -21.13 11.15 -12.20
C SER A 97 -20.92 9.63 -12.27
N GLU A 98 -21.43 8.99 -13.33
CA GLU A 98 -21.27 7.55 -13.58
C GLU A 98 -19.84 7.22 -14.03
N GLN A 99 -19.24 8.06 -14.88
CA GLN A 99 -17.85 7.91 -15.31
C GLN A 99 -16.89 8.09 -14.14
N LEU A 100 -17.14 9.09 -13.28
CA LEU A 100 -16.37 9.32 -12.06
C LEU A 100 -16.49 8.14 -11.10
N GLU A 101 -17.71 7.62 -10.92
CA GLU A 101 -17.96 6.47 -10.04
C GLU A 101 -17.17 5.26 -10.52
N GLN A 102 -17.25 4.94 -11.81
CA GLN A 102 -16.52 3.81 -12.38
C GLN A 102 -15.00 3.98 -12.25
N ALA A 103 -14.48 5.20 -12.46
CA ALA A 103 -13.06 5.49 -12.27
C ALA A 103 -12.60 5.22 -10.83
N ILE A 104 -13.35 5.69 -9.84
CA ILE A 104 -13.06 5.49 -8.41
C ILE A 104 -13.18 4.02 -7.99
N VAL A 105 -14.19 3.30 -8.51
CA VAL A 105 -14.34 1.86 -8.28
C VAL A 105 -13.15 1.09 -8.87
N ASN A 106 -12.70 1.47 -10.07
CA ASN A 106 -11.53 0.85 -10.69
C ASN A 106 -10.25 1.11 -9.89
N LEU A 107 -10.05 2.33 -9.35
CA LEU A 107 -8.95 2.62 -8.43
C LEU A 107 -9.00 1.72 -7.19
N SER A 108 -10.20 1.51 -6.62
CA SER A 108 -10.40 0.62 -5.47
C SER A 108 -10.07 -0.84 -5.80
N THR A 109 -10.34 -1.28 -7.03
CA THR A 109 -9.95 -2.62 -7.51
C THR A 109 -8.44 -2.74 -7.65
N LEU A 110 -7.74 -1.71 -8.16
CA LEU A 110 -6.28 -1.71 -8.22
C LEU A 110 -5.64 -1.80 -6.84
N ILE A 111 -6.23 -1.19 -5.81
CA ILE A 111 -5.78 -1.35 -4.43
C ILE A 111 -5.92 -2.80 -3.97
N LYS A 112 -7.01 -3.50 -4.33
CA LYS A 112 -7.17 -4.92 -3.96
C LYS A 112 -6.14 -5.82 -4.63
N GLU A 113 -5.82 -5.56 -5.89
CA GLU A 113 -4.80 -6.30 -6.64
C GLU A 113 -3.39 -6.03 -6.10
N ASN A 114 -3.09 -4.76 -5.79
CA ASN A 114 -1.75 -4.30 -5.45
C ASN A 114 -1.76 -3.31 -4.26
N PRO A 115 -2.03 -3.75 -3.01
CA PRO A 115 -2.37 -2.85 -1.89
C PRO A 115 -1.34 -1.76 -1.62
N ARG A 116 -0.05 -2.10 -1.48
CA ARG A 116 0.99 -1.11 -1.16
C ARG A 116 1.30 -0.20 -2.35
N SER A 117 1.52 -0.78 -3.52
CA SER A 117 1.94 -0.03 -4.72
C SER A 117 0.83 0.89 -5.22
N ALA A 118 -0.38 0.37 -5.44
CA ALA A 118 -1.50 1.15 -5.93
C ALA A 118 -1.90 2.25 -4.94
N SER A 119 -1.94 1.96 -3.63
CA SER A 119 -2.26 2.98 -2.62
C SER A 119 -1.26 4.14 -2.65
N SER A 120 0.03 3.84 -2.72
CA SER A 120 1.08 4.87 -2.80
C SER A 120 0.93 5.71 -4.07
N LEU A 121 0.74 5.07 -5.23
CA LEU A 121 0.61 5.77 -6.52
C LEU A 121 -0.64 6.65 -6.57
N ILE A 122 -1.77 6.17 -6.03
CA ILE A 122 -3.03 6.92 -5.95
C ILE A 122 -2.84 8.15 -5.08
N TRP A 123 -2.26 7.97 -3.88
CA TRP A 123 -2.06 9.05 -2.93
C TRP A 123 -1.14 10.15 -3.46
N THR A 124 -0.05 9.77 -4.16
CA THR A 124 0.89 10.73 -4.74
C THR A 124 0.42 11.36 -6.05
N ASN A 125 -0.73 10.96 -6.58
CA ASN A 125 -1.21 11.51 -7.85
C ASN A 125 -1.56 13.00 -7.70
N PRO A 126 -1.11 13.89 -8.60
CA PRO A 126 -1.40 15.33 -8.51
C PRO A 126 -2.89 15.69 -8.49
N SER A 127 -3.74 14.83 -9.05
CA SER A 127 -5.19 15.04 -9.09
C SER A 127 -5.93 14.35 -7.93
N PHE A 128 -5.21 13.75 -6.97
CA PHE A 128 -5.81 13.05 -5.83
C PHE A 128 -6.74 13.95 -5.01
N SER A 129 -6.37 15.21 -4.77
CA SER A 129 -7.17 16.16 -3.98
C SER A 129 -8.57 16.41 -4.56
N LYS A 130 -8.79 16.17 -5.86
CA LYS A 130 -10.13 16.25 -6.48
C LYS A 130 -11.11 15.24 -5.88
N ILE A 131 -10.63 14.11 -5.36
CA ILE A 131 -11.48 13.09 -4.73
C ILE A 131 -12.22 13.68 -3.52
N TYR A 132 -11.61 14.59 -2.76
CA TYR A 132 -12.28 15.25 -1.63
C TYR A 132 -13.44 16.15 -2.08
N ALA A 133 -13.32 16.80 -3.24
CA ALA A 133 -14.43 17.56 -3.82
C ALA A 133 -15.55 16.61 -4.30
N ILE A 134 -15.20 15.47 -4.88
CA ILE A 134 -16.17 14.45 -5.33
C ILE A 134 -16.94 13.84 -4.14
N CYS A 135 -16.32 13.70 -2.96
CA CYS A 135 -17.02 13.29 -1.73
C CYS A 135 -18.21 14.19 -1.36
N GLN A 136 -18.30 15.40 -1.91
CA GLN A 136 -19.38 16.36 -1.64
C GLN A 136 -20.42 16.39 -2.76
N HIS A 137 -20.35 15.48 -3.74
CA HIS A 137 -21.30 15.41 -4.83
C HIS A 137 -22.70 14.96 -4.36
N SER A 138 -23.75 15.41 -5.06
CA SER A 138 -25.13 15.01 -4.78
C SER A 138 -25.42 13.53 -5.10
N ASN A 139 -24.53 12.87 -5.83
CA ASN A 139 -24.71 11.48 -6.24
C ASN A 139 -24.21 10.56 -5.12
N HIS A 140 -25.14 9.84 -4.50
CA HIS A 140 -24.87 8.98 -3.36
C HIS A 140 -23.95 7.80 -3.69
N LYS A 141 -24.10 7.19 -4.87
CA LYS A 141 -23.26 6.05 -5.28
C LYS A 141 -21.80 6.47 -5.46
N LEU A 142 -21.60 7.60 -6.13
CA LEU A 142 -20.28 8.22 -6.30
C LEU A 142 -19.64 8.57 -4.95
N THR A 143 -20.41 9.14 -4.03
CA THR A 143 -19.94 9.46 -2.68
C THR A 143 -19.52 8.20 -1.91
N ILE A 144 -20.34 7.15 -1.96
CA ILE A 144 -20.03 5.84 -1.35
C ILE A 144 -18.74 5.25 -1.94
N ALA A 145 -18.57 5.33 -3.26
CA ALA A 145 -17.35 4.86 -3.90
C ALA A 145 -16.10 5.61 -3.40
N CYS A 146 -16.19 6.93 -3.22
CA CYS A 146 -15.09 7.73 -2.66
C CYS A 146 -14.75 7.32 -1.22
N HIS A 147 -15.78 7.13 -0.37
CA HIS A 147 -15.59 6.69 1.02
C HIS A 147 -14.89 5.35 1.10
N ARG A 148 -15.27 4.39 0.24
CA ARG A 148 -14.60 3.09 0.14
C ARG A 148 -13.14 3.22 -0.28
N LEU A 149 -12.88 4.02 -1.31
CA LEU A 149 -11.51 4.25 -1.78
C LEU A 149 -10.63 4.85 -0.67
N LEU A 150 -11.11 5.91 -0.01
CA LEU A 150 -10.36 6.58 1.05
C LEU A 150 -10.17 5.70 2.29
N ALA A 151 -11.18 4.90 2.66
CA ALA A 151 -11.06 3.92 3.73
C ALA A 151 -9.95 2.90 3.42
N GLN A 152 -9.93 2.32 2.21
CA GLN A 152 -8.91 1.37 1.80
C GLN A 152 -7.50 1.96 1.81
N LEU A 153 -7.33 3.22 1.39
CA LEU A 153 -6.03 3.90 1.42
C LEU A 153 -5.51 4.04 2.86
N VAL A 154 -6.38 4.47 3.77
CA VAL A 154 -6.03 4.67 5.19
C VAL A 154 -5.82 3.34 5.92
N GLU A 155 -6.59 2.30 5.60
CA GLU A 155 -6.38 0.95 6.14
C GLU A 155 -5.01 0.37 5.71
N ASN A 156 -4.57 0.66 4.48
CA ASN A 156 -3.26 0.24 3.98
C ASN A 156 -2.11 1.09 4.50
N GLN A 157 -2.33 2.38 4.75
CA GLN A 157 -1.34 3.36 5.22
C GLN A 157 -1.97 4.27 6.29
N PRO A 158 -1.93 3.87 7.57
CA PRO A 158 -2.61 4.57 8.66
C PRO A 158 -2.19 6.04 8.84
N ASP A 159 -0.95 6.38 8.46
CA ASP A 159 -0.39 7.73 8.59
C ASP A 159 -1.18 8.77 7.77
N TRP A 160 -1.93 8.34 6.76
CA TRP A 160 -2.75 9.21 5.92
C TRP A 160 -4.09 9.58 6.56
N GLY A 161 -4.51 8.89 7.61
CA GLY A 161 -5.81 9.12 8.26
C GLY A 161 -6.01 10.55 8.75
N LEU A 162 -4.95 11.16 9.32
CA LEU A 162 -5.01 12.54 9.80
C LEU A 162 -5.17 13.55 8.65
N ALA A 163 -4.46 13.33 7.54
CA ALA A 163 -4.58 14.17 6.36
C ALA A 163 -5.99 14.12 5.76
N VAL A 164 -6.57 12.91 5.64
CA VAL A 164 -7.95 12.74 5.17
C VAL A 164 -8.96 13.43 6.10
N LEU A 165 -8.78 13.29 7.42
CA LEU A 165 -9.66 13.94 8.40
C LEU A 165 -9.55 15.46 8.37
N HIS A 166 -8.36 16.01 8.11
CA HIS A 166 -8.14 17.43 7.96
C HIS A 166 -8.87 17.98 6.72
N GLU A 167 -8.74 17.31 5.57
CA GLU A 167 -9.35 17.76 4.30
C GLU A 167 -10.88 17.66 4.30
N LEU A 168 -11.45 16.54 4.78
CA LEU A 168 -12.89 16.40 4.84
C LEU A 168 -13.50 17.12 6.05
N THR A 169 -12.72 17.35 7.10
CA THR A 169 -13.14 17.88 8.42
C THR A 169 -14.06 16.94 9.20
N PRO A 170 -14.06 16.99 10.55
CA PRO A 170 -15.03 16.27 11.36
C PRO A 170 -16.49 16.66 11.04
N GLN A 171 -16.74 17.92 10.68
CA GLN A 171 -18.08 18.43 10.41
C GLN A 171 -18.74 17.75 9.20
N TYR A 172 -17.95 17.38 8.18
CA TYR A 172 -18.46 16.64 7.03
C TYR A 172 -19.10 15.30 7.41
N PHE A 173 -18.56 14.62 8.42
CA PHE A 173 -19.11 13.36 8.91
C PHE A 173 -20.39 13.61 9.71
N VAL A 174 -20.37 14.57 10.63
CA VAL A 174 -21.53 14.95 11.45
C VAL A 174 -22.73 15.32 10.58
N ASN A 175 -22.51 16.10 9.52
CA ASN A 175 -23.57 16.52 8.60
C ASN A 175 -24.17 15.36 7.78
N GLY A 176 -23.43 14.27 7.59
CA GLY A 176 -23.82 13.18 6.68
C GLY A 176 -24.25 11.87 7.34
N ILE A 177 -23.93 11.65 8.62
CA ILE A 177 -24.29 10.43 9.35
C ILE A 177 -25.82 10.27 9.48
N TYR A 178 -26.56 11.37 9.51
CA TYR A 178 -28.03 11.37 9.55
C TYR A 178 -28.68 11.41 8.16
N SER A 179 -28.02 10.85 7.13
CA SER A 179 -28.62 10.79 5.79
C SER A 179 -29.90 9.96 5.78
N ARG A 180 -30.89 10.38 4.97
CA ARG A 180 -32.12 9.63 4.71
C ARG A 180 -31.88 8.35 3.92
N ASN A 181 -30.68 8.20 3.32
CA ASN A 181 -30.27 6.98 2.64
C ASN A 181 -29.46 6.09 3.60
N PRO A 182 -29.98 4.90 3.98
CA PRO A 182 -29.33 4.04 4.98
C PRO A 182 -27.99 3.48 4.50
N GLU A 183 -27.82 3.21 3.20
CA GLU A 183 -26.54 2.71 2.66
C GLU A 183 -25.44 3.77 2.78
N GLN A 184 -25.79 5.03 2.50
CA GLN A 184 -24.86 6.15 2.61
C GLN A 184 -24.44 6.38 4.08
N SER A 185 -25.39 6.34 5.01
CA SER A 185 -25.11 6.48 6.43
C SER A 185 -24.21 5.34 6.93
N LEU A 186 -24.50 4.10 6.53
CA LEU A 186 -23.68 2.94 6.88
C LEU A 186 -22.25 3.06 6.34
N GLU A 187 -22.08 3.45 5.08
CA GLU A 187 -20.75 3.62 4.49
C GLU A 187 -19.97 4.75 5.17
N ARG A 188 -20.61 5.88 5.47
CA ARG A 188 -19.97 6.98 6.22
C ARG A 188 -19.49 6.53 7.60
N CYS A 189 -20.28 5.72 8.31
CA CYS A 189 -19.87 5.15 9.60
C CYS A 189 -18.66 4.22 9.46
N ARG A 190 -18.62 3.37 8.43
CA ARG A 190 -17.47 2.49 8.16
C ARG A 190 -16.21 3.30 7.86
N PHE A 191 -16.33 4.31 7.01
CA PHE A 191 -15.22 5.17 6.67
C PHE A 191 -14.70 5.98 7.87
N LEU A 192 -15.60 6.54 8.68
CA LEU A 192 -15.21 7.21 9.93
C LEU A 192 -14.50 6.24 10.89
N ASN A 193 -14.97 5.00 11.00
CA ASN A 193 -14.31 4.00 11.82
C ASN A 193 -12.90 3.67 11.31
N ALA A 194 -12.69 3.52 10.00
CA ALA A 194 -11.36 3.32 9.42
C ALA A 194 -10.40 4.48 9.76
N LEU A 195 -10.89 5.72 9.71
CA LEU A 195 -10.12 6.89 10.12
C LEU A 195 -9.75 6.83 11.62
N LEU A 196 -10.71 6.57 12.49
CA LEU A 196 -10.46 6.48 13.94
C LEU A 196 -9.46 5.37 14.28
N GLU A 197 -9.58 4.21 13.63
CA GLU A 197 -8.64 3.10 13.81
C GLU A 197 -7.23 3.48 13.37
N SER A 198 -7.08 4.21 12.26
CA SER A 198 -5.78 4.67 11.78
C SER A 198 -5.10 5.67 12.72
N LEU A 199 -5.88 6.58 13.30
CA LEU A 199 -5.40 7.62 14.20
C LEU A 199 -5.01 7.09 15.57
N THR A 200 -5.73 6.08 16.05
CA THR A 200 -5.56 5.55 17.41
C THR A 200 -4.56 4.40 17.48
N GLN A 201 -4.28 3.74 16.34
CA GLN A 201 -3.42 2.56 16.24
C GLN A 201 -3.79 1.42 17.23
N LEU A 202 -5.02 1.43 17.77
CA LEU A 202 -5.45 0.51 18.83
C LEU A 202 -5.31 -0.95 18.42
N LYS A 203 -5.61 -1.27 17.16
CA LYS A 203 -5.44 -2.63 16.62
C LYS A 203 -3.99 -3.10 16.62
N ALA A 204 -3.04 -2.21 16.30
CA ALA A 204 -1.61 -2.53 16.34
C ALA A 204 -1.15 -2.75 17.79
N TYR A 205 -1.60 -1.91 18.71
CA TYR A 205 -1.33 -2.05 20.14
C TYR A 205 -1.88 -3.38 20.71
N HIS A 206 -3.13 -3.73 20.42
CA HIS A 206 -3.73 -4.98 20.89
C HIS A 206 -3.01 -6.22 20.33
N LYS A 207 -2.68 -6.23 19.03
CA LYS A 207 -1.88 -7.32 18.43
C LYS A 207 -0.49 -7.44 19.04
N ALA A 208 0.18 -6.33 19.30
CA ALA A 208 1.50 -6.34 19.94
C ALA A 208 1.41 -6.89 21.37
N LYS A 209 0.36 -6.54 22.11
CA LYS A 209 0.10 -7.04 23.46
C LYS A 209 -0.18 -8.54 23.48
N GLU A 210 -1.00 -9.03 22.56
CA GLU A 210 -1.29 -10.48 22.43
C GLU A 210 -0.08 -11.28 21.97
N ALA A 211 0.78 -10.73 21.11
CA ALA A 211 2.02 -11.38 20.69
C ALA A 211 3.09 -11.43 21.80
N ALA A 212 2.95 -10.60 22.84
CA ALA A 212 3.86 -10.53 23.98
C ALA A 212 3.39 -11.36 25.19
N SER A 213 2.18 -11.92 25.15
CA SER A 213 1.59 -12.79 26.18
C SER A 213 1.67 -14.26 25.81
#